data_AF-A0A6L5HRJ9-F1
#
_entry.id   AF-A0A6L5HRJ9-F1
#
_cell.length_a   1.000
_cell.length_b   1.000
_cell.length_c   1.000
_cell.angle_alpha   90.00
_cell.angle_beta   90.00
_cell.angle_gamma   90.00
#
_symmetry.space_group_name_H-M   'P 1'
#
loop_
_entity.id
_entity.type
_entity.pdbx_description
1 polymer ?
#
loop_
_entity_poly.entity_id
_entity_poly.type
_entity_poly.pdbx_seq_one_letter_code
_entity_poly.pdbx_strand_id
1 'polypeptide(L)'
;MSLSTASLSLSDCTSDDAFWPPINLTSLRKALSLSSNISEGRLRTAAHGATATVNKALTVWQQHVQQQGYGYLEEVPAPTINNCSVLVAHYLSAVEATAAIELYQHFKIEKCGRRCSMNEPPAAHLFTHEYRHHDE
;
A
#
# COMPACT_ATOMS: atom_id res chain seq x y z
N MET A 1 19.78 -37.47 21.71
CA MET A 1 19.72 -36.01 21.93
C MET A 1 19.28 -35.38 20.63
N SER A 2 17.98 -35.14 20.44
CA SER A 2 17.47 -34.46 19.24
C SER A 2 17.29 -32.98 19.54
N LEU A 3 17.97 -32.13 18.78
CA LEU A 3 17.76 -30.69 18.79
C LEU A 3 16.48 -30.40 18.00
N SER A 4 15.49 -29.82 18.67
CA SER A 4 14.23 -29.39 18.06
C SER A 4 14.47 -28.06 17.34
N THR A 5 14.46 -28.08 16.02
CA THR A 5 14.54 -26.87 15.18
C THR A 5 13.21 -26.13 15.30
N ALA A 6 13.21 -25.00 16.01
CA ALA A 6 12.05 -24.12 16.05
C ALA A 6 11.88 -23.44 14.67
N SER A 7 10.94 -23.94 13.88
CA SER A 7 10.50 -23.28 12.65
C SER A 7 9.58 -22.12 13.05
N LEU A 8 10.13 -20.91 13.11
CA LEU A 8 9.35 -19.69 13.31
C LEU A 8 8.60 -19.38 12.01
N SER A 9 7.32 -19.73 11.97
CA SER A 9 6.39 -19.21 10.96
C SER A 9 6.30 -17.69 11.15
N LEU A 10 6.97 -16.93 10.29
CA LEU A 10 6.91 -15.46 10.17
C LEU A 10 5.54 -14.96 9.67
N SER A 11 4.53 -15.82 9.60
CA SER A 11 3.28 -15.54 8.86
C SER A 11 2.34 -14.59 9.58
N ASP A 12 2.47 -14.41 10.90
CA ASP A 12 1.54 -13.59 11.69
C ASP A 12 2.29 -12.65 12.65
N CYS A 13 3.09 -11.73 12.11
CA CYS A 13 3.43 -10.52 12.84
C CYS A 13 2.31 -9.48 12.65
N THR A 14 1.15 -9.70 13.26
CA THR A 14 0.14 -8.65 13.43
C THR A 14 0.62 -7.72 14.53
N SER A 15 1.29 -6.63 14.16
CA SER A 15 1.51 -5.53 15.10
C SER A 15 0.14 -4.93 15.43
N ASP A 16 -0.37 -5.20 16.63
CA ASP A 16 -1.56 -4.58 17.25
C ASP A 16 -1.34 -3.07 17.52
N ASP A 17 -0.58 -2.38 16.67
CA ASP A 17 -0.38 -0.95 16.78
C ASP A 17 -1.62 -0.27 16.17
N ALA A 18 -2.69 -0.25 16.95
CA ALA A 18 -4.04 0.17 16.56
C ALA A 18 -4.11 1.66 16.16
N PHE A 19 -2.99 2.40 16.23
CA PHE A 19 -2.89 3.80 15.88
C PHE A 19 -3.24 4.07 14.40
N TRP A 20 -2.81 3.20 13.49
CA TRP A 20 -3.00 3.37 12.06
C TRP A 20 -4.28 2.69 11.56
N PRO A 21 -5.05 3.31 10.65
CA PRO A 21 -6.27 2.70 10.12
C PRO A 21 -5.96 1.42 9.32
N PRO A 22 -6.87 0.42 9.34
CA PRO A 22 -6.66 -0.82 8.63
C PRO A 22 -6.69 -0.64 7.11
N ILE A 23 -5.82 -1.36 6.41
CA ILE A 23 -5.74 -1.33 4.94
C ILE A 23 -6.65 -2.39 4.34
N ASN A 24 -7.65 -1.96 3.58
CA ASN A 24 -8.55 -2.87 2.87
C ASN A 24 -7.97 -3.23 1.48
N LEU A 25 -7.62 -4.51 1.28
CA LEU A 25 -7.03 -4.97 0.01
C LEU A 25 -7.96 -4.83 -1.19
N THR A 26 -9.29 -4.96 -1.00
CA THR A 26 -10.27 -4.77 -2.06
C THR A 26 -10.34 -3.32 -2.50
N SER A 27 -10.35 -2.38 -1.53
CA SER A 27 -10.28 -0.95 -1.81
C SER A 27 -8.98 -0.58 -2.49
N LEU A 28 -7.84 -1.08 -1.99
CA LEU A 28 -6.51 -0.85 -2.56
C LEU A 28 -6.42 -1.34 -4.01
N ARG A 29 -6.94 -2.54 -4.31
CA ARG A 29 -7.01 -3.06 -5.67
C ARG A 29 -7.80 -2.16 -6.61
N LYS A 30 -8.95 -1.66 -6.12
CA LYS A 30 -9.83 -0.76 -6.89
C LYS A 30 -9.15 0.59 -7.12
N ALA A 31 -8.55 1.18 -6.10
CA ALA A 31 -7.85 2.46 -6.18
C ALA A 31 -6.70 2.43 -7.20
N LEU A 32 -5.93 1.34 -7.20
CA LEU A 32 -4.82 1.15 -8.13
C LEU A 32 -5.23 0.56 -9.49
N SER A 33 -6.52 0.30 -9.72
CA SER A 33 -7.05 -0.31 -10.95
C SER A 33 -6.30 -1.58 -11.38
N LEU A 34 -5.96 -2.44 -10.41
CA LEU A 34 -5.11 -3.60 -10.67
C LEU A 34 -5.87 -4.71 -11.40
N SER A 35 -5.26 -5.26 -12.45
CA SER A 35 -5.75 -6.45 -13.14
C SER A 35 -5.78 -7.68 -12.22
N SER A 36 -6.68 -8.61 -12.53
CA SER A 36 -6.82 -9.91 -11.84
C SER A 36 -5.58 -10.82 -11.96
N ASN A 37 -4.61 -10.46 -12.81
CA ASN A 37 -3.33 -11.16 -12.92
C ASN A 37 -2.43 -10.98 -11.68
N ILE A 38 -2.60 -9.91 -10.90
CA ILE A 38 -1.94 -9.74 -9.62
C ILE A 38 -2.72 -10.58 -8.62
N SER A 39 -2.12 -11.66 -8.13
CA SER A 39 -2.75 -12.51 -7.12
C SER A 39 -2.99 -11.74 -5.81
N GLU A 40 -3.96 -12.19 -5.03
CA GLU A 40 -4.24 -11.60 -3.72
C GLU A 40 -3.02 -11.68 -2.78
N GLY A 41 -2.25 -12.79 -2.84
CA GLY A 41 -1.02 -12.92 -2.08
C GLY A 41 0.02 -11.86 -2.42
N ARG A 42 0.22 -11.55 -3.72
CA ARG A 42 1.14 -10.48 -4.15
C ARG A 42 0.67 -9.10 -3.68
N LEU A 43 -0.64 -8.85 -3.79
CA LEU A 43 -1.22 -7.61 -3.30
C LEU A 43 -1.05 -7.46 -1.79
N ARG A 44 -1.27 -8.53 -1.03
CA ARG A 44 -1.08 -8.54 0.43
C ARG A 44 0.38 -8.26 0.81
N THR A 45 1.33 -8.91 0.16
CA THR A 45 2.77 -8.65 0.39
C THR A 45 3.13 -7.19 0.10
N ALA A 46 2.69 -6.64 -1.04
CA ALA A 46 2.95 -5.25 -1.38
C ALA A 46 2.30 -4.28 -0.39
N ALA A 47 1.06 -4.55 0.04
CA ALA A 47 0.37 -3.74 1.04
C ALA A 47 1.11 -3.76 2.38
N HIS A 48 1.59 -4.91 2.83
CA HIS A 48 2.36 -5.01 4.07
C HIS A 48 3.69 -4.24 3.99
N GLY A 49 4.43 -4.38 2.89
CA GLY A 49 5.67 -3.64 2.66
C GLY A 49 5.46 -2.12 2.60
N ALA A 50 4.40 -1.69 1.93
CA ALA A 50 3.99 -0.30 1.86
C ALA A 50 3.63 0.27 3.23
N THR A 51 2.77 -0.41 3.98
CA THR A 51 2.39 -0.02 5.34
C THR A 51 3.61 0.08 6.26
N ALA A 52 4.49 -0.92 6.24
CA ALA A 52 5.72 -0.89 7.04
C ALA A 52 6.62 0.30 6.68
N THR A 53 6.74 0.62 5.39
CA THR A 53 7.53 1.75 4.89
C THR A 53 6.95 3.09 5.35
N VAL A 54 5.64 3.28 5.21
CA VAL A 54 4.96 4.50 5.64
C VAL A 54 5.01 4.66 7.15
N ASN A 55 4.73 3.60 7.92
CA ASN A 55 4.78 3.63 9.39
C ASN A 55 6.20 3.96 9.89
N LYS A 56 7.23 3.42 9.25
CA LYS A 56 8.62 3.73 9.56
C LYS A 56 8.93 5.21 9.30
N ALA A 57 8.43 5.78 8.20
CA ALA A 57 8.62 7.20 7.89
C ALA A 57 7.92 8.11 8.92
N LEU A 58 6.81 7.65 9.50
CA LEU A 58 5.99 8.43 10.43
C LEU A 58 6.24 8.11 11.91
N THR A 59 7.15 7.20 12.26
CA THR A 59 7.34 6.69 13.63
C THR A 59 7.60 7.81 14.64
N VAL A 60 8.45 8.79 14.31
CA VAL A 60 8.77 9.91 15.21
C VAL A 60 7.53 10.78 15.46
N TRP A 61 6.73 11.02 14.42
CA TRP A 61 5.51 11.80 14.52
C TRP A 61 4.43 11.05 15.33
N GLN A 62 4.24 9.75 15.08
CA GLN A 62 3.35 8.89 15.86
C GLN A 62 3.67 8.95 17.35
N GLN A 63 4.95 8.82 17.72
CA GLN A 63 5.38 8.92 19.13
C GLN A 63 5.04 10.27 19.75
N HIS A 64 5.26 11.36 19.01
CA HIS A 64 4.93 12.71 19.48
C HIS A 64 3.43 12.88 19.71
N VAL A 65 2.60 12.40 18.79
CA VAL A 65 1.14 12.45 18.87
C VAL A 65 0.61 11.58 20.02
N GLN A 66 1.16 10.38 20.19
CA GLN A 66 0.78 9.50 21.30
C GLN A 66 1.15 10.09 22.67
N GLN A 67 2.26 10.83 22.78
CA GLN A 67 2.62 11.57 24.00
C GLN A 67 1.65 12.71 24.33
N GLN A 68 0.92 13.22 23.34
CA GLN A 68 -0.16 14.20 23.54
C GLN A 68 -1.48 13.54 23.98
N GLY A 69 -1.54 12.20 24.02
CA GLY A 69 -2.69 11.43 24.51
C GLY A 69 -3.62 10.90 23.41
N TYR A 70 -3.25 11.03 22.13
CA TYR A 70 -4.04 10.49 21.02
C TYR A 70 -3.66 9.03 20.74
N GLY A 71 -4.62 8.12 20.89
CA GLY A 71 -4.43 6.68 20.70
C GLY A 71 -4.57 6.25 19.25
N TYR A 72 -5.31 7.02 18.46
CA TYR A 72 -5.63 6.71 17.07
C TYR A 72 -5.43 7.91 16.13
N LEU A 73 -5.13 7.65 14.87
CA LEU A 73 -4.91 8.70 13.86
C LEU A 73 -6.15 9.59 13.67
N GLU A 74 -7.36 9.04 13.76
CA GLU A 74 -8.62 9.76 13.65
C GLU A 74 -8.90 10.72 14.81
N GLU A 75 -8.27 10.51 15.98
CA GLU A 75 -8.43 11.39 17.15
C GLU A 75 -7.56 12.64 17.05
N VAL A 76 -6.54 12.61 16.18
CA VAL A 76 -5.61 13.72 16.00
C VAL A 76 -6.35 14.91 15.38
N PRO A 77 -6.31 16.11 15.99
CA PRO A 77 -7.00 17.28 15.47
C PRO A 77 -6.56 17.63 14.06
N ALA A 78 -7.47 17.50 13.10
CA ALA A 78 -7.25 17.81 11.70
C ALA A 78 -8.54 18.28 11.03
N PRO A 79 -8.45 19.05 9.93
CA PRO A 79 -9.60 19.33 9.09
C PRO A 79 -10.25 18.03 8.62
N THR A 80 -11.57 18.06 8.41
CA THR A 80 -12.32 16.94 7.85
C THR A 80 -12.85 17.28 6.47
N ILE A 81 -12.84 16.30 5.57
CA ILE A 81 -13.50 16.37 4.26
C ILE A 81 -14.53 15.25 4.25
N ASN A 82 -15.80 15.57 4.05
CA ASN A 82 -16.91 14.60 4.09
C ASN A 82 -16.91 13.75 5.38
N ASN A 83 -16.68 14.39 6.54
CA ASN A 83 -16.57 13.74 7.86
C ASN A 83 -15.38 12.77 8.03
N CYS A 84 -14.42 12.75 7.11
CA CYS A 84 -13.19 11.97 7.23
C CYS A 84 -12.02 12.89 7.59
N SER A 85 -11.19 12.51 8.56
CA SER A 85 -9.95 13.22 8.89
C SER A 85 -9.02 13.26 7.67
N VAL A 86 -8.50 14.44 7.34
CA VAL A 86 -7.53 14.63 6.25
C VAL A 86 -6.24 13.83 6.50
N LEU A 87 -5.84 13.65 7.77
CA LEU A 87 -4.66 12.84 8.12
C LEU A 87 -4.87 11.36 7.77
N VAL A 88 -6.06 10.83 8.03
CA VAL A 88 -6.42 9.45 7.63
C VAL A 88 -6.38 9.31 6.11
N ALA A 89 -6.94 10.28 5.37
CA ALA A 89 -6.90 10.27 3.91
C ALA A 89 -5.46 10.30 3.37
N HIS A 90 -4.60 11.17 3.91
CA HIS A 90 -3.20 11.25 3.50
C HIS A 90 -2.42 9.98 3.78
N TYR A 91 -2.64 9.38 4.96
CA TYR A 91 -2.02 8.10 5.29
C TYR A 91 -2.42 7.01 4.30
N LEU A 92 -3.72 6.86 4.02
CA LEU A 92 -4.21 5.87 3.05
C LEU A 92 -3.63 6.10 1.65
N SER A 93 -3.61 7.36 1.17
CA SER A 93 -3.00 7.70 -0.12
C SER A 93 -1.49 7.42 -0.17
N ALA A 94 -0.76 7.63 0.93
CA ALA A 94 0.66 7.30 1.01
C ALA A 94 0.89 5.79 0.91
N VAL A 95 0.07 4.99 1.59
CA VAL A 95 0.12 3.52 1.51
C VAL A 95 -0.23 3.04 0.10
N GLU A 96 -1.26 3.59 -0.53
CA GLU A 96 -1.64 3.27 -1.92
C GLU A 96 -0.50 3.55 -2.90
N ALA A 97 0.09 4.74 -2.85
CA ALA A 97 1.20 5.12 -3.71
C ALA A 97 2.43 4.22 -3.48
N THR A 98 2.75 3.93 -2.22
CA THR A 98 3.90 3.06 -1.88
C THR A 98 3.64 1.62 -2.32
N ALA A 99 2.42 1.11 -2.19
CA ALA A 99 2.04 -0.22 -2.66
C ALA A 99 2.17 -0.33 -4.19
N ALA A 100 1.85 0.74 -4.94
CA ALA A 100 2.07 0.77 -6.38
C ALA A 100 3.57 0.65 -6.73
N ILE A 101 4.45 1.31 -5.96
CA ILE A 101 5.91 1.22 -6.13
C ILE A 101 6.41 -0.19 -5.81
N GLU A 102 5.99 -0.76 -4.68
CA GLU A 102 6.29 -2.14 -4.29
C GLU A 102 5.88 -3.13 -5.38
N LEU A 103 4.66 -2.99 -5.90
CA LEU A 103 4.15 -3.85 -6.98
C LEU A 103 5.00 -3.71 -8.25
N TYR A 104 5.37 -2.48 -8.59
CA TYR A 104 6.20 -2.18 -9.75
C TYR A 104 7.60 -2.78 -9.62
N GLN A 105 8.25 -2.60 -8.47
CA GLN A 105 9.63 -3.03 -8.24
C GLN A 105 9.74 -4.55 -8.15
N HIS A 106 8.80 -5.21 -7.46
CA HIS A 106 8.89 -6.63 -7.17
C HIS A 106 8.21 -7.53 -8.22
N PHE A 107 7.19 -7.05 -8.93
CA PHE A 107 6.38 -7.92 -9.81
C PHE A 107 6.39 -7.58 -11.30
N LYS A 108 6.98 -6.46 -11.74
CA LYS A 108 7.28 -6.27 -13.17
C LYS A 108 8.35 -7.24 -13.72
N ILE A 109 9.05 -7.97 -12.85
CA ILE A 109 10.14 -8.88 -13.24
C ILE A 109 9.64 -10.09 -14.07
N GLU A 110 8.33 -10.32 -14.17
CA GLU A 110 7.78 -11.54 -14.81
C GLU A 110 7.43 -11.39 -16.30
N LYS A 111 7.38 -10.16 -16.86
CA LYS A 111 7.11 -9.98 -18.30
C LYS A 111 8.35 -9.82 -19.18
N CYS A 112 9.52 -9.69 -18.59
CA CYS A 112 10.79 -9.82 -19.29
C CYS A 112 11.69 -10.62 -18.36
N GLY A 113 12.17 -11.79 -18.80
CA GLY A 113 13.15 -12.58 -18.07
C GLY A 113 14.53 -11.92 -17.92
N ARG A 114 14.61 -10.58 -17.93
CA ARG A 114 15.76 -9.70 -17.62
C ARG A 114 15.25 -8.33 -17.14
N ARG A 115 16.09 -7.61 -16.40
CA ARG A 115 15.84 -6.23 -15.91
C ARG A 115 15.36 -5.35 -17.09
N CYS A 116 14.07 -4.99 -17.10
CA CYS A 116 13.52 -4.09 -18.12
C CYS A 116 14.35 -2.81 -18.17
N SER A 117 14.82 -2.44 -19.36
CA SER A 117 15.52 -1.18 -19.58
C SER A 117 14.55 -0.03 -19.28
N MET A 118 14.98 0.95 -18.49
CA MET A 118 14.20 2.14 -18.12
C MET A 118 13.84 3.06 -19.32
N ASN A 119 14.20 2.69 -20.55
CA ASN A 119 14.02 3.51 -21.75
C ASN A 119 12.91 3.02 -22.70
N GLU A 120 12.01 2.14 -22.27
CA GLU A 120 10.86 1.77 -23.10
C GLU A 120 9.69 2.73 -22.83
N PRO A 121 9.18 3.45 -23.85
CA PRO A 121 8.08 4.38 -23.65
C PRO A 121 6.86 3.62 -23.10
N PRO A 122 6.09 4.23 -22.18
CA PRO A 122 5.01 3.53 -21.51
C PRO A 122 4.01 3.03 -22.54
N ALA A 123 3.84 1.71 -22.61
CA ALA A 123 2.80 1.09 -23.41
C ALA A 123 1.47 1.79 -23.11
N ALA A 124 0.86 2.35 -24.15
CA ALA A 124 -0.29 3.24 -24.13
C ALA A 124 -1.62 2.58 -23.70
N HIS A 125 -1.59 1.57 -22.83
CA HIS A 125 -2.76 0.75 -22.49
C HIS A 125 -2.97 0.54 -20.99
N LEU A 126 -2.45 1.43 -20.14
CA LEU A 126 -2.83 1.45 -18.72
C LEU A 126 -4.09 2.30 -18.43
N PHE A 127 -4.60 3.03 -19.42
CA PHE A 127 -5.90 3.69 -19.36
C PHE A 127 -6.69 3.34 -20.61
N THR A 128 -7.70 2.46 -20.48
CA THR A 128 -8.74 2.30 -21.49
C THR A 128 -9.65 3.52 -21.43
N HIS A 129 -9.25 4.62 -22.07
CA HIS A 129 -10.23 5.60 -22.53
C HIS A 129 -10.46 5.33 -24.01
N GLU A 130 -11.53 4.58 -24.31
CA GLU A 130 -12.17 4.66 -25.62
C GLU A 130 -12.61 6.12 -25.80
N TYR A 131 -11.79 6.93 -26.48
CA TYR A 131 -12.30 8.12 -27.16
C TYR A 131 -13.00 7.61 -28.43
N ARG A 132 -14.28 7.26 -28.29
CA ARG A 132 -15.18 7.14 -29.44
C ARG A 132 -15.33 8.55 -30.02
N HIS A 133 -14.68 8.80 -31.15
CA HIS A 133 -15.00 9.93 -32.02
C HIS A 133 -16.52 9.93 -32.24
N HIS A 134 -17.21 10.96 -31.74
CA HIS A 134 -18.45 11.41 -32.36
C HIS A 134 -18.01 12.46 -33.37
N ASP A 135 -17.98 12.06 -34.64
CA ASP A 135 -17.96 13.00 -35.74
C ASP A 135 -19.40 13.48 -35.96
N GLU A 136 -19.57 14.80 -35.84
CA GLU A 136 -20.64 15.71 -36.29
C GLU A 136 -22.10 15.49 -35.84
#